data_AF-T1A405-F1
#
_entry.id   AF-T1A405-F1
#
_cell.length_a   1.000
_cell.length_b   1.000
_cell.length_c   1.000
_cell.angle_alpha   90.00
_cell.angle_beta   90.00
_cell.angle_gamma   90.00
#
_symmetry.space_group_name_H-M   'P 1'
#
loop_
_entity.id
_entity.type
_entity.pdbx_description
1 polymer ?
#
loop_
_entity_poly.entity_id
_entity_poly.type
_entity_poly.pdbx_seq_one_letter_code
_entity_poly.pdbx_strand_id
1 'polypeptide(L)'
;MRPLLSALRRNPTGALLVALQVAITLAVLVNAAWIVNQRIEKIEQPTGIDTRDTFVIDVLGLSKRFKIAQAESEDLAYLRSLPDVVAATATLGAPLTLSGGDTDLARSPGADAPPCPPISWRWMSRD
;
A
#
# COMPACT_ATOMS: atom_id res chain seq x y z
N MET A 1 27.31 -2.58 48.63
CA MET A 1 26.82 -2.01 47.36
C MET A 1 26.51 -0.50 47.46
N ARG A 2 27.45 0.34 47.95
CA ARG A 2 27.33 1.81 47.97
C ARG A 2 28.50 2.60 47.30
N PRO A 3 29.48 2.01 46.60
CA PRO A 3 30.57 2.81 46.02
C PRO A 3 30.23 3.46 44.66
N LEU A 4 29.29 2.91 43.88
CA LEU A 4 28.90 3.47 42.56
C LEU A 4 28.21 4.84 42.70
N LEU A 5 27.26 4.96 43.63
CA LEU A 5 26.54 6.22 43.91
C LEU A 5 27.45 7.30 44.52
N SER A 6 28.45 6.90 45.30
CA SER A 6 29.37 7.84 45.95
C SER A 6 30.41 8.41 44.99
N ALA A 7 30.76 7.71 43.91
CA ALA A 7 31.68 8.19 42.88
C ALA A 7 31.03 9.28 41.98
N LEU A 8 29.72 9.16 41.70
CA LEU A 8 28.94 10.11 40.92
C LEU A 8 28.83 11.51 41.57
N ARG A 9 28.86 11.60 42.90
CA ARG A 9 28.73 12.88 43.61
C ARG A 9 29.96 13.78 43.55
N ARG A 10 31.11 13.27 43.11
CA ARG A 10 32.40 13.99 43.20
C ARG A 10 32.92 14.52 41.86
N ASN A 11 32.39 14.02 40.73
CA ASN A 11 32.64 14.58 39.39
C ASN A 11 31.42 14.32 38.47
N PRO A 12 30.39 15.20 38.49
CA PRO A 12 29.06 14.88 37.97
C PRO A 12 29.01 14.76 36.45
N THR A 13 29.93 15.37 35.70
CA THR A 13 29.79 15.53 34.25
C THR A 13 29.94 14.21 33.49
N GLY A 14 30.99 13.42 33.78
CA GLY A 14 31.27 12.19 33.04
C GLY A 14 30.21 11.11 33.28
N ALA A 15 29.80 10.91 34.53
CA ALA A 15 28.80 9.91 34.85
C ALA A 15 27.38 10.32 34.44
N LEU A 16 27.08 11.62 34.44
CA LEU A 16 25.83 12.14 33.88
C LEU A 16 25.76 11.92 32.36
N LEU A 17 26.85 12.15 31.63
CA LEU A 17 26.89 11.92 30.18
C LEU A 17 26.68 10.45 29.81
N VAL A 18 27.29 9.52 30.55
CA VAL A 18 27.08 8.07 30.33
C VAL A 18 25.64 7.67 30.65
N ALA A 19 25.07 8.17 31.76
CA ALA A 19 23.67 7.89 32.10
C ALA A 19 22.70 8.46 31.04
N LEU A 20 22.95 9.67 30.56
CA LEU A 20 22.16 10.31 29.51
C LEU A 20 22.25 9.52 28.20
N GLN A 21 23.42 9.04 27.82
CA GLN A 21 23.62 8.24 26.61
C GLN A 21 22.84 6.93 26.65
N VAL A 22 22.90 6.20 27.78
CA VAL A 22 22.14 4.95 27.96
C VAL A 22 20.63 5.25 27.94
N ALA A 23 20.20 6.36 28.54
CA ALA A 23 18.80 6.77 28.51
C ALA A 23 18.31 7.08 27.08
N ILE A 24 19.10 7.82 26.28
CA ILE A 24 18.75 8.16 24.89
C ILE A 24 18.70 6.90 24.03
N THR A 25 19.70 6.01 24.15
CA THR A 25 19.72 4.75 23.38
C THR A 25 18.55 3.85 23.73
N LEU A 26 18.19 3.75 25.02
CA LEU A 26 16.98 3.03 25.46
C LEU A 26 15.70 3.68 24.93
N ALA A 27 15.59 5.02 24.97
CA ALA A 27 14.43 5.74 24.46
C ALA A 27 14.23 5.52 22.96
N VAL A 28 15.31 5.57 22.17
CA VAL A 28 15.27 5.24 20.73
C VAL A 28 14.85 3.78 20.51
N LEU A 29 15.38 2.84 21.31
CA LEU A 29 15.03 1.42 21.19
C LEU A 29 13.56 1.15 21.50
N VAL A 30 13.01 1.75 22.56
CA VAL A 30 11.59 1.62 22.92
C VAL A 30 10.70 2.20 21.84
N ASN A 31 11.05 3.37 21.30
CA ASN A 31 10.31 3.98 20.19
C ASN A 31 10.33 3.11 18.93
N ALA A 32 11.50 2.55 18.58
CA ALA A 32 11.64 1.66 17.43
C ALA A 32 10.83 0.37 17.61
N ALA A 33 10.92 -0.27 18.78
CA ALA A 33 10.16 -1.48 19.09
C ALA A 33 8.64 -1.24 19.00
N TRP A 34 8.16 -0.08 19.46
CA TRP A 34 6.76 0.29 19.36
C TRP A 34 6.28 0.42 17.90
N ILE A 35 7.04 1.11 17.05
CA ILE A 35 6.73 1.24 15.61
C ILE A 35 6.73 -0.13 14.92
N VAL A 36 7.66 -1.02 15.29
CA VAL A 36 7.72 -2.39 14.74
C VAL A 36 6.49 -3.19 15.14
N ASN A 37 6.08 -3.15 16.40
CA ASN A 37 4.85 -3.83 16.86
C ASN A 37 3.61 -3.32 16.12
N GLN A 38 3.48 -2.00 15.92
CA GLN A 38 2.39 -1.45 15.14
C GLN A 38 2.40 -1.92 13.68
N ARG A 39 3.58 -2.06 13.08
CA ARG A 39 3.71 -2.59 11.72
C ARG A 39 3.31 -4.06 11.65
N ILE A 40 3.68 -4.87 12.64
CA ILE A 40 3.30 -6.28 12.71
C ILE A 40 1.78 -6.40 12.85
N GLU A 41 1.17 -5.67 13.79
CA GLU A 41 -0.28 -5.66 14.00
C GLU A 41 -1.04 -5.27 12.72
N LYS A 42 -0.52 -4.29 11.97
CA LYS A 42 -1.10 -3.87 10.69
C LYS A 42 -0.94 -4.90 9.57
N ILE A 43 0.12 -5.71 9.58
CA ILE A 43 0.33 -6.80 8.60
C ILE A 43 -0.55 -8.00 8.93
N GLU A 44 -0.75 -8.29 10.23
CA GLU A 44 -1.61 -9.38 10.69
C GLU A 44 -3.10 -9.07 10.53
N GLN A 45 -3.46 -7.79 10.32
CA GLN A 45 -4.83 -7.40 10.07
C GLN A 45 -5.35 -8.06 8.77
N PRO A 46 -6.46 -8.81 8.82
CA PRO A 46 -7.01 -9.45 7.64
C PRO A 46 -7.38 -8.39 6.61
N THR A 47 -6.84 -8.51 5.41
CA THR A 47 -7.04 -7.55 4.32
C THR A 47 -8.49 -7.49 3.83
N GLY A 48 -9.33 -8.46 4.22
CA GLY A 48 -10.72 -8.58 3.77
C GLY A 48 -10.86 -8.94 2.29
N ILE A 49 -9.72 -9.12 1.59
CA ILE A 49 -9.63 -9.43 0.17
C ILE A 49 -9.01 -10.81 0.05
N ASP A 50 -9.64 -11.67 -0.74
CA ASP A 50 -9.07 -12.97 -1.08
C ASP A 50 -7.81 -12.76 -1.93
N THR A 51 -6.65 -13.04 -1.38
CA THR A 51 -5.36 -12.89 -2.06
C THR A 51 -4.93 -14.13 -2.82
N ARG A 52 -5.63 -15.26 -2.66
CA ARG A 52 -5.27 -16.53 -3.30
C ARG A 52 -5.96 -16.70 -4.65
N ASP A 53 -7.22 -16.31 -4.73
CA ASP A 53 -8.05 -16.50 -5.92
C ASP A 53 -8.26 -15.20 -6.72
N THR A 54 -7.61 -14.10 -6.32
CA THR A 54 -7.62 -12.83 -7.05
C THR A 54 -6.40 -12.70 -7.95
N PHE A 55 -6.64 -12.51 -9.24
CA PHE A 55 -5.60 -12.28 -10.25
C PHE A 55 -5.83 -10.97 -10.99
N VAL A 56 -4.75 -10.33 -11.42
CA VAL A 56 -4.78 -9.09 -12.21
C VAL A 56 -4.22 -9.38 -13.60
N ILE A 57 -4.96 -8.97 -14.62
CA ILE A 57 -4.57 -9.13 -16.03
C ILE A 57 -4.45 -7.73 -16.63
N ASP A 58 -3.25 -7.36 -17.04
CA ASP A 58 -2.99 -6.10 -17.72
C ASP A 58 -3.04 -6.30 -19.25
N VAL A 59 -3.91 -5.55 -19.91
CA VAL A 59 -4.07 -5.58 -21.37
C VAL A 59 -3.56 -4.27 -21.96
N LEU A 60 -2.60 -4.37 -22.90
CA LEU A 60 -2.02 -3.20 -23.58
C LEU A 60 -2.49 -3.12 -25.03
N GLY A 61 -3.26 -2.06 -25.34
CA GLY A 61 -3.66 -1.74 -26.70
C GLY A 61 -2.50 -1.14 -27.51
N LEU A 62 -1.82 -1.96 -28.32
CA LEU A 62 -0.65 -1.53 -29.10
C LEU A 62 -0.99 -0.72 -30.36
N SER A 63 -2.27 -0.57 -30.72
CA SER A 63 -2.69 0.09 -31.98
C SER A 63 -3.63 1.27 -31.75
N LYS A 64 -3.46 2.34 -32.54
CA LYS A 64 -4.32 3.55 -32.50
C LYS A 64 -5.78 3.29 -32.91
N ARG A 65 -6.07 2.13 -33.51
CA ARG A 65 -7.44 1.71 -33.91
C ARG A 65 -8.10 0.80 -32.88
N PHE A 66 -7.41 0.49 -31.79
CA PHE A 66 -7.94 -0.37 -30.74
C PHE A 66 -9.01 0.37 -29.94
N LYS A 67 -10.24 -0.16 -29.97
CA LYS A 67 -11.36 0.38 -29.19
C LYS A 67 -11.37 -0.27 -27.80
N ILE A 68 -10.60 0.32 -26.88
CA ILE A 68 -10.41 -0.17 -25.50
C ILE A 68 -11.76 -0.53 -24.85
N ALA A 69 -12.74 0.36 -24.88
CA ALA A 69 -14.04 0.12 -24.23
C ALA A 69 -14.83 -1.07 -24.80
N GLN A 70 -14.71 -1.36 -26.09
CA GLN A 70 -15.39 -2.51 -26.70
C GLN A 70 -14.66 -3.80 -26.34
N ALA A 71 -13.33 -3.80 -26.46
CA ALA A 71 -12.50 -4.94 -26.07
C ALA A 71 -12.68 -5.30 -24.58
N GLU A 72 -12.69 -4.30 -23.70
CA GLU A 72 -12.90 -4.50 -22.26
C GLU A 72 -14.24 -5.18 -21.97
N SER A 73 -15.33 -4.75 -22.62
CA SER A 73 -16.65 -5.35 -22.43
C SER A 73 -16.72 -6.80 -22.93
N GLU A 74 -16.03 -7.11 -24.04
CA GLU A 74 -15.95 -8.45 -24.62
C GLU A 74 -15.08 -9.37 -23.76
N ASP A 75 -13.93 -8.89 -23.32
CA ASP A 75 -13.01 -9.59 -22.42
C ASP A 75 -13.68 -9.90 -21.09
N LEU A 76 -14.40 -8.94 -20.48
CA LEU A 76 -15.14 -9.18 -19.24
C LEU A 76 -16.27 -10.19 -19.42
N ALA A 77 -16.97 -10.17 -20.57
CA ALA A 77 -18.00 -11.15 -20.87
C ALA A 77 -17.40 -12.55 -21.04
N TYR A 78 -16.26 -12.65 -21.72
CA TYR A 78 -15.50 -13.89 -21.88
C TYR A 78 -15.01 -14.43 -20.53
N LEU A 79 -14.37 -13.59 -19.70
CA LEU A 79 -13.88 -14.00 -18.39
C LEU A 79 -15.00 -14.49 -17.47
N ARG A 80 -16.15 -13.81 -17.46
CA ARG A 80 -17.34 -14.24 -16.69
C ARG A 80 -18.00 -15.51 -17.23
N SER A 81 -17.72 -15.90 -18.47
CA SER A 81 -18.23 -17.15 -19.05
C SER A 81 -17.44 -18.39 -18.61
N LEU A 82 -16.26 -18.20 -18.00
CA LEU A 82 -15.44 -19.30 -17.51
C LEU A 82 -16.02 -19.88 -16.22
N PRO A 83 -16.07 -21.22 -16.09
CA PRO A 83 -16.78 -21.90 -14.99
C PRO A 83 -16.18 -21.63 -13.60
N ASP A 84 -14.89 -21.31 -13.52
CA ASP A 84 -14.17 -21.07 -12.25
C ASP A 84 -14.09 -19.58 -11.87
N VAL A 85 -14.71 -18.68 -12.65
CA VAL A 85 -14.65 -17.23 -12.40
C VAL A 85 -15.92 -16.77 -11.69
N VAL A 86 -15.80 -16.42 -10.40
CA VAL A 86 -16.93 -15.91 -9.58
C VAL A 86 -17.32 -14.48 -10.00
N ALA A 87 -16.34 -13.61 -10.21
CA ALA A 87 -16.55 -12.24 -10.63
C ALA A 87 -15.31 -11.71 -11.36
N ALA A 88 -15.53 -10.92 -12.41
CA ALA A 88 -14.50 -10.17 -13.09
C ALA A 88 -14.94 -8.71 -13.23
N THR A 89 -14.03 -7.77 -12.99
CA THR A 89 -14.25 -6.34 -13.16
C THR A 89 -12.97 -5.68 -13.68
N ALA A 90 -13.14 -4.60 -14.44
CA ALA A 90 -12.03 -3.72 -14.76
C ALA A 90 -11.77 -2.79 -13.57
N THR A 91 -10.50 -2.45 -13.34
CA THR A 91 -10.10 -1.54 -12.27
C THR A 91 -8.85 -0.77 -12.70
N LEU A 92 -8.72 0.47 -12.21
CA LEU A 92 -7.60 1.37 -12.47
C LEU A 92 -6.38 1.13 -11.54
N GLY A 93 -6.32 -0.01 -10.86
CA GLY A 93 -5.28 -0.33 -9.89
C GLY A 93 -5.51 -1.69 -9.24
N ALA A 94 -4.42 -2.35 -8.84
CA ALA A 94 -4.51 -3.65 -8.19
C ALA A 94 -4.77 -3.47 -6.67
N PRO A 95 -5.59 -4.33 -6.05
CA PRO A 95 -5.79 -4.30 -4.60
C PRO A 95 -4.46 -4.49 -3.87
N LEU A 96 -4.32 -3.86 -2.69
CA LEU A 96 -3.11 -3.88 -1.85
C LEU A 96 -1.88 -3.23 -2.50
N THR A 97 -2.04 -2.48 -3.58
CA THR A 97 -1.00 -1.59 -4.11
C THR A 97 -1.17 -0.17 -3.58
N LEU A 98 -0.08 0.59 -3.53
CA LEU A 98 -0.08 1.98 -3.05
C LEU A 98 -0.66 2.97 -4.09
N SER A 99 -1.16 2.48 -5.22
CA SER A 99 -1.64 3.28 -6.35
C SER A 99 -2.97 2.75 -6.87
N GLY A 100 -3.89 3.66 -7.20
CA GLY A 100 -5.13 3.36 -7.89
C GLY A 100 -5.62 4.59 -8.63
N GLY A 101 -6.65 4.41 -9.44
CA GLY A 101 -7.37 5.51 -10.08
C GLY A 101 -8.81 5.55 -9.61
N ASP A 102 -9.36 6.75 -9.55
CA ASP A 102 -10.79 6.96 -9.30
C ASP A 102 -11.53 7.00 -10.65
N THR A 103 -12.73 6.42 -10.69
CA THR A 103 -13.64 6.51 -11.84
C THR A 103 -14.89 7.26 -11.41
N ASP A 104 -15.23 8.33 -12.13
CA ASP A 104 -16.49 9.04 -11.92
C ASP A 104 -17.68 8.20 -12.40
N LEU A 105 -18.69 8.07 -11.55
CA LEU A 105 -19.94 7.40 -11.87
C LEU A 105 -21.05 8.43 -12.13
N ALA A 106 -21.59 8.43 -13.34
CA ALA A 106 -22.76 9.23 -13.68
C ALA A 106 -24.07 8.47 -13.35
N ARG A 107 -25.02 9.18 -12.75
CA ARG A 107 -26.32 8.62 -12.33
C ARG A 107 -27.30 8.38 -13.50
N SER A 108 -27.07 8.99 -14.65
CA SER A 108 -27.95 8.89 -15.82
C SER A 108 -27.17 8.34 -17.02
N PRO A 109 -27.71 7.34 -17.74
CA PRO A 109 -27.08 6.88 -18.97
C PRO A 109 -27.28 7.95 -20.06
N GLY A 110 -26.24 8.72 -20.37
CA GLY A 110 -26.24 9.60 -21.54
C GLY A 110 -25.59 10.98 -21.31
N ALA A 111 -24.77 11.36 -22.30
CA ALA A 111 -24.21 12.68 -22.59
C ALA A 111 -23.24 13.33 -21.58
N ASP A 112 -23.45 13.20 -20.27
CA ASP A 112 -22.66 13.94 -19.26
C ASP A 112 -21.68 13.07 -18.48
N ALA A 113 -21.59 11.77 -18.81
CA ALA A 113 -20.55 10.91 -18.25
C ALA A 113 -19.21 11.32 -18.89
N PRO A 114 -18.21 11.77 -18.11
CA PRO A 114 -16.89 11.99 -18.66
C PRO A 114 -16.43 10.68 -19.32
N PRO A 115 -15.90 10.72 -20.56
CA PRO A 115 -15.36 9.53 -21.18
C PRO A 115 -14.35 8.93 -20.21
N CYS A 116 -14.44 7.62 -19.96
CA CYS A 116 -13.51 6.92 -19.07
C CYS A 116 -12.10 7.38 -19.44
N PRO A 117 -11.36 8.03 -18.51
CA PRO A 117 -10.06 8.56 -18.83
C PRO A 117 -9.21 7.38 -19.32
N PRO A 118 -8.40 7.57 -20.39
CA PRO A 118 -7.50 6.52 -20.81
C PRO A 118 -6.66 6.12 -19.61
N ILE A 119 -6.58 4.82 -19.33
CA ILE A 119 -5.78 4.25 -18.25
C ILE A 119 -4.33 4.67 -18.50
N SER A 120 -3.92 5.79 -17.88
CA SER A 120 -2.57 6.30 -18.04
C SER A 120 -1.71 5.59 -17.02
N TRP A 121 -1.07 4.49 -17.42
CA TRP A 121 0.01 3.88 -16.69
C TRP A 121 1.21 4.84 -16.71
N ARG A 122 1.19 5.86 -15.84
CA ARG A 122 2.37 6.67 -15.57
C ARG A 122 3.26 5.85 -14.66
N TRP A 123 4.08 5.00 -15.28
CA TRP A 123 5.18 4.33 -14.60
C TRP A 123 5.95 5.38 -13.78
N MET A 124 5.98 5.18 -12.47
CA MET A 124 6.87 5.92 -11.59
C MET A 124 8.28 5.45 -11.95
N SER A 125 8.97 6.21 -12.80
CA SER A 125 10.40 5.99 -13.03
C SER A 125 11.09 6.10 -11.67
N ARG A 126 11.66 4.98 -11.23
CA ARG A 126 12.77 5.03 -10.28
C ARG A 126 13.92 5.69 -11.03
N ASP A 127 14.17 6.95 -10.71
CA ASP A 127 15.54 7.44 -10.64
C ASP A 127 16.14 6.99 -9.30
#